data_AF-M7BTN0-F1
#
_entry.id   AF-M7BTN0-F1
#
_cell.length_a   1.000
_cell.length_b   1.000
_cell.length_c   1.000
_cell.angle_alpha   90.00
_cell.angle_beta   90.00
_cell.angle_gamma   90.00
#
_symmetry.space_group_name_H-M   'P 1'
#
loop_
_entity.id
_entity.type
_entity.pdbx_description
1 polymer ?
#
loop_
_entity_poly.entity_id
_entity_poly.type
_entity_poly.pdbx_seq_one_letter_code
_entity_poly.pdbx_strand_id
1 'polypeptide(L)'
;YLYTHPAPNSLLVEVVNDRKRQGQPGATPKNKDSRKLDLFGHKVYSSSSLQLRVANHQALLGCYDFNMWQAMTKLESALPGASRKEFWVILDEGSTAARTALQAALDVVDTTARTMASAISLCRASWLLLCGLYLEAQ
;
A
#
# COMPACT_ATOMS: atom_id res chain seq x y z
N TYR A 1 13.75 1.56 1.33
CA TYR A 1 13.23 2.64 2.19
C TYR A 1 11.72 2.52 2.45
N LEU A 2 10.87 2.16 1.47
CA LEU A 2 9.40 2.04 1.65
C LEU A 2 8.87 0.67 2.14
N TYR A 3 9.70 -0.37 2.15
CA TYR A 3 9.28 -1.77 2.38
C TYR A 3 9.74 -2.37 3.70
N THR A 4 10.51 -1.61 4.46
CA THR A 4 11.00 -2.01 5.77
C THR A 4 10.19 -1.24 6.81
N HIS A 5 9.67 -1.97 7.80
CA HIS A 5 9.13 -1.35 8.99
C HIS A 5 10.16 -0.35 9.52
N PRO A 6 9.79 0.91 9.85
CA PRO A 6 10.74 1.84 10.43
C PRO A 6 11.42 1.16 11.63
N ALA A 7 12.76 1.20 11.64
CA ALA A 7 13.56 0.61 12.69
C ALA A 7 13.16 1.24 14.04
N PRO A 8 13.12 0.47 15.13
CA PRO A 8 12.66 0.90 16.45
C PRO A 8 13.60 1.92 17.15
N ASN A 9 14.37 2.69 16.39
CA ASN A 9 15.37 3.63 16.89
C ASN A 9 14.79 5.05 17.00
N SER A 10 13.50 5.16 17.31
CA SER A 10 12.81 6.42 17.56
C SER A 10 12.94 6.74 19.05
N LEU A 11 13.23 7.99 19.38
CA LEU A 11 13.33 8.53 20.75
C LEU A 11 12.11 8.15 21.61
N LEU A 12 10.94 7.96 20.99
CA LEU A 12 9.72 7.46 21.65
C LEU A 12 9.83 5.99 22.12
N VAL A 13 10.46 5.11 21.34
CA VAL A 13 10.65 3.69 21.70
C VAL A 13 11.59 3.57 22.89
N GLU A 14 12.64 4.39 22.93
CA GLU A 14 13.61 4.44 24.02
C GLU A 14 12.95 4.92 25.32
N VAL A 15 12.19 6.02 25.26
CA VAL A 15 11.42 6.54 26.41
C VAL A 15 10.37 5.54 26.92
N VAL A 16 9.70 4.80 26.04
CA VAL A 16 8.75 3.74 26.41
C VAL A 16 9.45 2.56 27.09
N ASN A 17 10.63 2.16 26.60
CA ASN A 17 11.38 1.05 27.18
C ASN A 17 11.94 1.40 28.57
N ASP A 18 12.41 2.63 28.76
CA ASP A 18 12.87 3.13 30.06
C ASP A 18 11.74 3.19 31.08
N ARG A 19 10.56 3.70 30.71
CA ARG A 19 9.38 3.68 31.60
C ARG A 19 8.94 2.27 31.95
N LYS A 20 9.08 1.32 31.03
CA LYS A 20 8.75 -0.10 31.27
C LYS A 20 9.76 -0.77 32.21
N ARG A 21 11.04 -0.39 32.15
CA ARG A 21 12.10 -0.85 33.08
C ARG A 21 11.97 -0.26 34.48
N GLN A 22 11.41 0.93 34.62
CA GLN A 22 11.23 1.61 35.92
C GLN A 22 10.10 1.07 36.80
N GLY A 23 9.37 0.01 36.38
CA GLY A 23 8.48 -0.72 37.29
C GLY A 23 7.38 0.14 37.94
N GLN A 24 6.78 1.08 37.21
CA GLN A 24 5.63 1.86 37.70
C GLN A 24 4.48 0.92 38.11
N PRO A 25 4.04 0.92 39.39
CA PRO A 25 2.93 0.10 39.87
C PRO A 25 1.61 0.72 39.41
N GLY A 26 1.17 0.30 38.23
CA GLY A 26 -0.07 0.77 37.62
C GLY A 26 -0.44 -0.07 36.39
N ALA A 27 -0.31 -1.40 36.49
CA ALA A 27 -0.73 -2.31 35.42
C ALA A 27 -2.26 -2.45 35.40
N THR A 28 -2.94 -1.37 35.07
CA THR A 28 -4.36 -1.34 34.71
C THR A 28 -4.56 -2.19 33.43
N PRO A 29 -5.73 -2.83 33.21
CA PRO A 29 -6.01 -3.64 32.01
C PRO A 29 -5.79 -2.93 30.64
N LYS A 30 -5.67 -1.59 30.64
CA LYS A 30 -5.40 -0.70 29.49
C LYS A 30 -4.18 -1.07 28.62
N ASN A 31 -3.20 -1.80 29.15
CA ASN A 31 -2.00 -2.22 28.38
C ASN A 31 -2.30 -3.35 27.37
N LYS A 32 -3.28 -4.22 27.64
CA LYS A 32 -3.58 -5.35 26.72
C LYS A 32 -4.17 -4.86 25.41
N ASP A 33 -5.07 -3.88 25.46
CA ASP A 33 -5.78 -3.43 24.27
C ASP A 33 -4.93 -2.50 23.39
N SER A 34 -4.05 -1.69 23.98
CA SER A 34 -3.03 -0.95 23.22
C SER A 34 -2.09 -1.90 22.47
N ARG A 35 -1.55 -2.94 23.12
CA ARG A 35 -0.72 -3.94 22.41
C ARG A 35 -1.46 -4.65 21.27
N LYS A 36 -2.73 -4.99 21.44
CA LYS A 36 -3.55 -5.56 20.35
C LYS A 36 -3.71 -4.58 19.19
N LEU A 37 -3.94 -3.31 19.50
CA LEU A 37 -4.10 -2.23 18.52
C LEU A 37 -2.82 -2.01 17.70
N ASP A 38 -1.67 -2.04 18.37
CA ASP A 38 -0.34 -1.96 17.74
C ASP A 38 -0.10 -3.15 16.80
N LEU A 39 -0.35 -4.37 17.28
CA LEU A 39 -0.25 -5.58 16.46
C LEU A 39 -1.19 -5.54 15.25
N PHE A 40 -2.40 -5.00 15.43
CA PHE A 40 -3.35 -4.83 14.33
C PHE A 40 -2.82 -3.84 13.29
N GLY A 41 -2.27 -2.69 13.72
CA GLY A 41 -1.61 -1.73 12.84
C GLY A 41 -0.46 -2.35 12.04
N HIS A 42 0.42 -3.10 12.70
CA HIS A 42 1.51 -3.83 12.02
C HIS A 42 1.01 -4.82 10.96
N LYS A 43 -0.06 -5.57 11.25
CA LYS A 43 -0.66 -6.50 10.28
C LYS A 43 -1.26 -5.79 9.09
N VAL A 44 -2.02 -4.71 9.33
CA VAL A 44 -2.60 -3.88 8.26
C VAL A 44 -1.49 -3.29 7.39
N TYR A 45 -0.45 -2.70 7.99
CA TYR A 45 0.70 -2.17 7.25
C TYR A 45 1.39 -3.24 6.39
N SER A 46 1.62 -4.43 6.95
CA SER A 46 2.30 -5.52 6.24
C SER A 46 1.46 -6.04 5.06
N SER A 47 0.16 -6.20 5.27
CA SER A 47 -0.78 -6.60 4.22
C SER A 47 -0.84 -5.56 3.09
N SER A 48 -1.01 -4.29 3.45
CA SER A 48 -0.99 -3.18 2.48
C SER A 48 0.34 -3.09 1.76
N SER A 49 1.49 -3.24 2.43
CA SER A 49 2.79 -3.26 1.75
C SER A 49 2.90 -4.38 0.71
N LEU A 50 2.31 -5.55 0.96
CA LEU A 50 2.21 -6.60 -0.04
C LEU A 50 1.31 -6.19 -1.22
N GLN A 51 0.12 -5.65 -0.95
CA GLN A 51 -0.79 -5.14 -1.99
C GLN A 51 -0.12 -4.08 -2.87
N LEU A 52 0.68 -3.18 -2.26
CA LEU A 52 1.43 -2.16 -2.98
C LEU A 52 2.42 -2.78 -3.97
N ARG A 53 3.11 -3.84 -3.55
CA ARG A 53 4.05 -4.57 -4.44
C ARG A 53 3.31 -5.24 -5.59
N VAL A 54 2.17 -5.87 -5.33
CA VAL A 54 1.35 -6.50 -6.37
C VAL A 54 0.86 -5.45 -7.37
N ALA A 55 0.29 -4.35 -6.87
CA ALA A 55 -0.20 -3.26 -7.71
C ALA A 55 0.91 -2.61 -8.54
N ASN A 56 2.12 -2.47 -7.98
CA ASN A 56 3.27 -1.98 -8.74
C ASN A 56 3.67 -2.92 -9.88
N HIS A 57 3.61 -4.24 -9.67
CA HIS A 57 3.84 -5.21 -10.75
C HIS A 57 2.73 -5.15 -11.80
N GLN A 58 1.47 -5.01 -11.38
CA GLN A 58 0.33 -4.86 -12.29
C GLN A 58 0.43 -3.60 -13.15
N ALA A 59 0.86 -2.47 -12.56
CA ALA A 59 1.08 -1.23 -13.29
C ALA A 59 2.21 -1.38 -14.32
N LEU A 60 3.30 -2.04 -13.95
CA LEU A 60 4.41 -2.33 -14.87
C LEU A 60 3.92 -3.18 -16.06
N LEU A 61 3.18 -4.25 -15.80
CA LEU A 61 2.60 -5.10 -16.84
C LEU A 61 1.65 -4.30 -17.74
N GLY A 62 0.74 -3.52 -17.17
CA GLY A 62 -0.18 -2.67 -17.95
C GLY A 62 0.52 -1.66 -18.84
N CYS A 63 1.64 -1.08 -18.39
CA CYS A 63 2.49 -0.22 -19.22
C CYS A 63 3.13 -0.98 -20.39
N TYR A 64 3.62 -2.20 -20.15
CA TYR A 64 4.16 -3.04 -21.22
C TYR A 64 3.09 -3.44 -22.23
N ASP A 65 1.92 -3.87 -21.77
CA ASP A 65 0.79 -4.22 -22.63
C ASP A 65 0.37 -3.03 -23.48
N PHE A 66 0.22 -1.85 -22.89
CA PHE A 66 -0.11 -0.63 -23.62
C PHE A 66 0.91 -0.32 -24.72
N ASN A 67 2.21 -0.42 -24.42
CA ASN A 67 3.27 -0.22 -25.40
C ASN A 67 3.27 -1.29 -26.50
N MET A 68 2.95 -2.54 -26.15
CA MET A 68 2.80 -3.63 -27.12
C MET A 68 1.65 -3.37 -28.09
N TRP A 69 0.46 -2.98 -27.59
CA TRP A 69 -0.69 -2.62 -28.42
C TRP A 69 -0.36 -1.43 -29.33
N GLN A 70 0.33 -0.42 -28.81
CA GLN A 70 0.82 0.71 -29.62
C GLN A 70 1.81 0.25 -30.71
N ALA A 71 2.73 -0.66 -30.40
CA ALA A 71 3.68 -1.18 -31.38
C ALA A 71 2.98 -1.98 -32.49
N MET A 72 1.91 -2.70 -32.16
CA MET A 72 1.14 -3.47 -33.15
C MET A 72 0.49 -2.60 -34.22
N THR A 73 0.22 -1.31 -33.99
CA THR A 73 -0.27 -0.40 -35.04
C THR A 73 0.61 -0.39 -36.29
N LYS A 74 1.92 -0.65 -36.15
CA LYS A 74 2.87 -0.75 -37.27
C LYS A 74 2.63 -1.96 -38.18
N LEU A 75 1.88 -2.97 -37.73
CA LEU A 75 1.52 -4.15 -38.50
C LEU A 75 0.36 -3.89 -39.48
N GLU A 76 -0.36 -2.77 -39.31
CA GLU A 76 -1.50 -2.42 -40.16
C GLU A 76 -1.15 -2.39 -41.65
N SER A 77 0.03 -1.85 -41.99
CA SER A 77 0.48 -1.74 -43.38
C SER A 77 0.75 -3.10 -44.03
N ALA A 78 1.03 -4.14 -43.24
CA ALA A 78 1.27 -5.50 -43.72
C ALA A 78 -0.02 -6.33 -43.89
N LEU A 79 -1.16 -5.83 -43.40
CA LEU A 79 -2.44 -6.55 -43.44
C LEU A 79 -3.20 -6.32 -44.76
N PRO A 80 -3.82 -7.38 -45.32
CA PRO A 80 -4.79 -7.27 -46.41
C PRO A 80 -5.93 -6.31 -46.05
N GLY A 81 -6.41 -5.52 -47.02
CA GLY A 81 -7.42 -4.48 -46.76
C GLY A 81 -8.70 -4.99 -46.09
N ALA A 82 -9.11 -6.23 -46.39
CA ALA A 82 -10.29 -6.85 -45.80
C ALA A 82 -10.17 -7.11 -44.29
N SER A 83 -8.97 -7.42 -43.78
CA SER A 83 -8.75 -7.75 -42.35
C SER A 83 -8.36 -6.55 -41.48
N ARG A 84 -8.07 -5.38 -42.07
CA ARG A 84 -7.68 -4.17 -41.33
C ARG A 84 -8.75 -3.70 -40.34
N LYS A 85 -10.02 -3.81 -40.70
CA LYS A 85 -11.13 -3.40 -39.82
C LYS A 85 -11.17 -4.24 -38.54
N GLU A 86 -11.07 -5.56 -38.67
CA GLU A 86 -11.05 -6.50 -37.54
C GLU A 86 -9.81 -6.29 -36.67
N PHE A 87 -8.66 -6.08 -37.31
CA PHE A 87 -7.41 -5.74 -36.63
C PHE A 87 -7.53 -4.47 -35.78
N TRP A 88 -8.13 -3.40 -36.31
CA TRP A 88 -8.34 -2.16 -35.58
C TRP A 88 -9.25 -2.33 -34.35
N VAL A 89 -10.30 -3.15 -34.46
CA VAL A 89 -11.17 -3.45 -33.32
C VAL A 89 -10.39 -4.15 -32.20
N ILE A 90 -9.57 -5.15 -32.55
CA ILE A 90 -8.74 -5.88 -31.58
C ILE A 90 -7.70 -4.95 -30.93
N LEU A 91 -7.05 -4.09 -31.72
CA LEU A 91 -6.10 -3.11 -31.23
C LEU A 91 -6.73 -2.14 -30.23
N ASP A 92 -7.89 -1.59 -30.57
CA ASP A 92 -8.61 -0.62 -29.73
C ASP A 92 -9.07 -1.26 -28.42
N GLU A 93 -9.63 -2.48 -28.49
CA GLU A 93 -10.04 -3.24 -27.32
C GLU A 93 -8.84 -3.57 -26.42
N GLY A 94 -7.74 -4.07 -27.00
CA GLY A 94 -6.52 -4.40 -26.26
C GLY A 94 -5.88 -3.18 -25.59
N SER A 95 -5.79 -2.06 -26.30
CA SER A 95 -5.28 -0.79 -25.76
C SER A 95 -6.15 -0.26 -24.63
N THR A 96 -7.48 -0.33 -24.79
CA THR A 96 -8.46 0.07 -23.78
C THR A 96 -8.39 -0.82 -22.55
N ALA A 97 -8.25 -2.15 -22.73
CA ALA A 97 -8.06 -3.10 -21.65
C ALA A 97 -6.76 -2.82 -20.87
N ALA A 98 -5.65 -2.60 -21.56
CA ALA A 98 -4.36 -2.28 -20.93
C ALA A 98 -4.43 -0.97 -20.12
N ARG A 99 -5.07 0.07 -20.66
CA ARG A 99 -5.28 1.34 -19.96
C ARG A 99 -6.14 1.16 -18.71
N THR A 100 -7.22 0.39 -18.82
CA THR A 100 -8.13 0.11 -17.70
C THR A 100 -7.42 -0.69 -16.60
N ALA A 101 -6.61 -1.68 -16.97
CA ALA A 101 -5.79 -2.44 -16.03
C ALA A 101 -4.76 -1.56 -15.30
N LEU A 102 -4.12 -0.63 -16.03
CA LEU A 102 -3.20 0.34 -15.44
C LEU A 102 -3.91 1.27 -14.45
N GLN A 103 -5.09 1.78 -14.80
CA GLN A 103 -5.88 2.62 -13.90
C GLN A 103 -6.28 1.86 -12.64
N ALA A 104 -6.76 0.62 -12.77
CA ALA A 104 -7.09 -0.22 -11.62
C ALA A 104 -5.87 -0.44 -10.70
N ALA A 105 -4.68 -0.64 -11.27
CA ALA A 105 -3.46 -0.75 -10.48
C ALA A 105 -3.14 0.55 -9.70
N LEU A 106 -3.31 1.72 -10.33
CA LEU A 106 -3.12 3.01 -9.68
C LEU A 106 -4.12 3.23 -8.53
N ASP A 107 -5.39 2.86 -8.71
CA ASP A 107 -6.42 2.97 -7.68
C ASP A 107 -6.10 2.07 -6.47
N VAL A 108 -5.56 0.87 -6.72
CA VAL A 108 -5.07 -0.02 -5.66
C VAL A 108 -3.88 0.61 -4.94
N VAL A 109 -2.92 1.22 -5.65
CA VAL A 109 -1.77 1.93 -5.05
C VAL A 109 -2.26 3.03 -4.11
N ASP A 110 -3.19 3.89 -4.55
CA ASP A 110 -3.74 4.96 -3.73
C ASP A 110 -4.44 4.43 -2.47
N THR A 111 -5.34 3.44 -2.64
CA THR A 111 -6.07 2.82 -1.53
C THR A 111 -5.11 2.19 -0.52
N THR A 112 -4.07 1.53 -1.02
CA THR A 112 -3.04 0.91 -0.21
C THR A 112 -2.22 1.94 0.55
N ALA A 113 -1.84 3.05 -0.09
CA ALA A 113 -1.13 4.14 0.56
C ALA A 113 -1.95 4.76 1.71
N ARG A 114 -3.25 4.99 1.49
CA ARG A 114 -4.18 5.45 2.54
C ARG A 114 -4.32 4.45 3.68
N THR A 115 -4.34 3.16 3.38
CA THR A 115 -4.41 2.10 4.38
C THR A 115 -3.11 2.00 5.19
N MET A 116 -1.95 2.14 4.57
CA MET A 116 -0.65 2.22 5.26
C MET A 116 -0.59 3.44 6.19
N ALA A 117 -1.04 4.61 5.73
CA ALA A 117 -1.10 5.81 6.57
C ALA A 117 -2.01 5.60 7.79
N SER A 118 -3.17 4.96 7.59
CA SER A 118 -4.10 4.63 8.68
C SER A 118 -3.48 3.65 9.68
N ALA A 119 -2.75 2.64 9.21
CA ALA A 119 -2.03 1.69 10.06
C ALA A 119 -0.96 2.37 10.92
N ILE A 120 -0.20 3.32 10.35
CA ILE A 120 0.79 4.11 11.09
C ILE A 120 0.11 4.95 12.17
N SER A 121 -0.99 5.63 11.84
CA SER A 121 -1.77 6.40 12.81
C SER A 121 -2.28 5.52 13.95
N LEU A 122 -2.69 4.29 13.64
CA LEU A 122 -3.15 3.33 14.62
C LEU A 122 -2.03 2.89 15.59
N CYS A 123 -0.85 2.55 15.07
CA CYS A 123 0.33 2.24 15.89
C CYS A 123 0.70 3.42 16.79
N ARG A 124 0.70 4.65 16.25
CA ARG A 124 0.97 5.87 17.03
C ARG A 124 -0.04 6.06 18.15
N ALA A 125 -1.34 5.92 17.87
CA ALA A 125 -2.39 6.02 18.88
C ALA A 125 -2.23 4.98 19.98
N SER A 126 -1.86 3.73 19.61
CA SER A 126 -1.55 2.69 20.59
C SER A 126 -0.40 3.09 21.52
N TRP A 127 0.70 3.61 20.97
CA TRP A 127 1.85 4.00 21.78
C TRP A 127 1.53 5.18 22.70
N LEU A 128 0.75 6.15 22.24
CA LEU A 128 0.27 7.27 23.07
C LEU A 128 -0.60 6.78 24.23
N LEU A 129 -1.52 5.85 23.96
CA LEU A 129 -2.34 5.20 25.00
C LEU A 129 -1.46 4.45 26.02
N LEU A 130 -0.42 3.78 25.54
CA LEU A 130 0.53 3.03 26.38
C LEU A 130 1.40 3.96 27.26
N CYS A 131 1.69 5.18 26.78
CA CYS A 131 2.41 6.21 27.54
C CYS A 131 1.54 6.92 28.59
N GLY A 132 0.22 6.72 28.58
CA GLY A 132 -0.73 7.46 29.43
C GLY A 132 -1.02 8.89 28.97
N LEU A 133 -0.50 9.30 27.81
CA LEU A 133 -0.51 10.68 27.30
C LEU A 133 -1.76 11.03 26.47
N TYR A 134 -2.69 10.09 26.30
CA TYR A 134 -3.87 10.29 25.45
C TYR A 134 -4.84 11.37 25.98
N LEU A 135 -4.80 11.67 27.29
CA LEU A 135 -5.67 12.67 27.92
C LEU A 135 -5.12 14.11 27.88
N GLU A 136 -3.85 14.32 27.50
CA GLU A 136 -3.20 15.64 27.50
C GLU A 136 -3.14 16.29 26.12
N ALA A 137 -3.57 15.58 25.06
CA ALA A 137 -3.40 15.98 23.67
C ALA A 137 -4.72 16.24 22.92
N GLN A 138 -5.82 16.47 23.65
CA GLN A 138 -7.13 16.83 23.07
C GLN A 138 -7.34 18.34 23.05
#